data_AF-A0ABD5QKP4-F1
#
_entry.id   AF-A0ABD5QKP4-F1
#
_cell.length_a   1.000
_cell.length_b   1.000
_cell.length_c   1.000
_cell.angle_alpha   90.00
_cell.angle_beta   90.00
_cell.angle_gamma   90.00
#
_symmetry.space_group_name_H-M   'P 1'
#
loop_
_entity.id
_entity.type
_entity.pdbx_description
1 polymer ?
#
loop_
_entity_poly.entity_id
_entity_poly.type
_entity_poly.pdbx_seq_one_letter_code
_entity_poly.pdbx_strand_id
1 'polypeptide(L)' 'MRIITQTCPQCGTIVSANELESTRVMKCPGLSCENVLRFEDLPREDREFFLDHADEYEL' A
#
# COMPACT_ATOMS: atom_id res chain seq x y z
N MET A 1 4.70 -14.17 -6.57
CA MET A 1 5.06 -13.09 -5.61
C MET A 1 5.84 -11.92 -6.24
N ARG A 2 5.12 -10.85 -6.58
CA ARG A 2 5.66 -9.52 -6.95
C ARG A 2 5.62 -8.63 -5.71
N ILE A 3 6.66 -7.87 -5.39
CA ILE A 3 6.57 -6.93 -4.26
C ILE A 3 5.90 -5.66 -4.78
N ILE A 4 4.74 -5.31 -4.23
CA ILE A 4 4.02 -4.07 -4.54
C ILE A 4 4.15 -3.13 -3.35
N THR A 5 4.60 -1.90 -3.61
CA THR A 5 4.80 -0.87 -2.59
C THR A 5 4.17 0.45 -3.01
N GLN A 6 3.69 1.21 -2.02
CA GLN A 6 3.31 2.60 -2.15
C GLN A 6 4.39 3.47 -1.50
N THR A 7 4.95 4.40 -2.26
CA THR A 7 5.76 5.47 -1.70
C THR A 7 4.85 6.62 -1.26
N CYS A 8 4.99 7.05 -0.01
CA CYS A 8 4.27 8.21 0.51
C CYS A 8 4.73 9.48 -0.23
N PRO A 9 3.82 10.22 -0.88
CA PRO A 9 4.19 11.41 -1.64
C PRO A 9 4.68 12.57 -0.76
N GLN A 10 4.40 12.54 0.55
CA GLN A 10 4.77 13.62 1.47
C GLN A 10 6.15 13.45 2.11
N CYS A 11 6.50 12.23 2.54
CA CYS A 11 7.74 11.98 3.30
C CYS A 11 8.64 10.92 2.67
N GLY A 12 8.24 10.30 1.55
CA GLY A 12 9.02 9.26 0.88
C GLY A 12 9.04 7.91 1.58
N THR A 13 8.31 7.74 2.70
CA THR A 13 8.18 6.45 3.38
C THR A 13 7.56 5.41 2.45
N ILE A 14 8.19 4.24 2.33
CA ILE A 14 7.72 3.14 1.51
C ILE A 14 6.87 2.21 2.39
N VAL A 15 5.67 1.90 1.93
CA VAL A 15 4.70 1.02 2.60
C VAL A 15 4.36 -0.12 1.66
N SER A 16 4.21 -1.34 2.17
CA SER A 16 3.81 -2.49 1.36
C SER A 16 2.30 -2.50 1.09
N ALA A 17 1.89 -3.02 -0.07
CA ALA A 17 0.48 -3.03 -0.48
C ALA A 17 -0.41 -3.92 0.40
N ASN A 18 0.14 -4.98 1.00
CA ASN A 18 -0.60 -5.86 1.92
C ASN A 18 -1.08 -5.12 3.18
N GLU A 19 -0.24 -4.24 3.76
CA GLU A 19 -0.61 -3.38 4.89
C GLU A 19 -1.75 -2.41 4.53
N LEU A 20 -1.74 -1.92 3.29
CA LEU A 20 -2.77 -1.03 2.77
C LEU A 20 -4.07 -1.75 2.41
N GLU A 21 -4.03 -3.00 1.94
CA GLU A 21 -5.24 -3.74 1.60
C GLU A 21 -6.02 -4.14 2.86
N SER A 22 -5.33 -4.69 3.87
CA SER A 22 -5.95 -5.15 5.12
C SER A 22 -6.74 -4.04 5.84
N THR A 23 -6.28 -2.80 5.73
CA THR A 23 -6.92 -1.65 6.37
C THR A 23 -7.68 -0.75 5.39
N ARG A 24 -7.47 -0.92 4.08
CA ARG A 24 -7.86 -0.06 2.94
C ARG A 24 -7.36 1.38 2.99
N VAL A 25 -7.07 1.88 4.20
CA VAL A 25 -6.63 3.23 4.52
C VAL A 25 -5.77 3.17 5.78
N MET A 26 -4.60 3.80 5.75
CA MET A 26 -3.75 3.93 6.94
C MET A 26 -3.11 5.32 7.06
N LYS A 27 -2.84 5.75 8.29
CA LYS A 27 -1.93 6.87 8.53
C LYS A 27 -0.52 6.45 8.11
N CYS A 28 0.18 7.33 7.40
CA CYS A 28 1.57 7.07 7.03
C CYS A 28 2.41 6.76 8.28
N PRO A 29 3.18 5.65 8.29
CA PRO A 29 4.00 5.29 9.44
C PRO A 29 5.27 6.16 9.58
N GLY A 30 5.52 7.07 8.64
CA GLY A 30 6.63 8.01 8.69
C GLY A 30 6.58 8.89 9.95
N LEU A 31 7.74 9.07 10.60
CA LEU A 31 7.88 9.94 11.77
C LEU A 31 7.42 11.36 11.41
N SER A 32 6.44 11.87 12.17
CA SER A 32 5.83 13.20 11.96
C SER A 32 5.14 13.39 10.61
N CYS A 33 4.72 12.31 9.95
CA CYS A 33 3.90 12.37 8.74
C CYS A 33 2.43 12.14 9.09
N GLU A 34 1.57 13.07 8.68
CA GLU A 34 0.12 12.97 8.88
C GLU A 34 -0.64 12.57 7.62
N ASN A 35 0.09 12.25 6.55
CA ASN A 35 -0.52 11.84 5.31
C ASN A 35 -1.31 10.53 5.51
N VAL A 36 -2.41 10.42 4.79
CA VAL A 36 -3.22 9.20 4.75
C VAL A 36 -2.95 8.50 3.43
N LEU A 37 -2.57 7.23 3.51
CA LEU A 37 -2.32 6.38 2.36
C LEU A 37 -3.52 5.47 2.16
N ARG A 38 -3.98 5.33 0.92
CA ARG A 38 -5.09 4.44 0.57
C ARG A 38 -4.61 3.39 -0.41
N PHE A 39 -5.21 2.21 -0.36
CA PHE A 39 -5.00 1.21 -1.38
C PHE A 39 -5.36 1.74 -2.78
N GLU A 40 -6.36 2.62 -2.86
CA GLU A 40 -6.79 3.27 -4.11
C GLU A 40 -5.74 4.21 -4.72
N ASP A 41 -4.77 4.68 -3.94
CA ASP A 41 -3.68 5.55 -4.42
C ASP A 41 -2.61 4.76 -5.20
N LEU A 42 -2.61 3.42 -5.10
CA LEU A 42 -1.73 2.55 -5.87
C LEU A 42 -2.09 2.62 -7.37
N PRO A 43 -1.09 2.44 -8.26
CA PRO A 43 -1.32 2.26 -9.68
C PRO A 43 -2.39 1.21 -9.95
N ARG A 44 -3.27 1.44 -10.92
CA ARG A 44 -4.36 0.53 -11.25
C ARG A 44 -3.86 -0.90 -11.54
N GLU A 45 -2.80 -1.01 -12.32
CA GLU A 45 -2.17 -2.30 -12.66
C GLU A 45 -1.67 -3.07 -11.43
N ASP A 46 -1.15 -2.35 -10.44
CA ASP A 46 -0.67 -2.93 -9.20
C ASP A 46 -1.83 -3.38 -8.31
N ARG A 47 -2.92 -2.60 -8.27
CA ARG A 47 -4.16 -3.00 -7.57
C ARG A 47 -4.79 -4.23 -8.20
N GLU A 48 -4.90 -4.27 -9.52
CA GLU A 48 -5.45 -5.42 -10.26
C GLU A 48 -4.59 -6.67 -10.01
N PHE A 49 -3.26 -6.55 -10.13
CA PHE A 49 -2.35 -7.65 -9.82
C PHE A 49 -2.48 -8.12 -8.37
N PHE A 50 -2.53 -7.21 -7.40
CA PHE A 50 -2.67 -7.58 -6.00
C PHE A 50 -3.98 -8.34 -5.74
N LEU A 51 -5.10 -7.88 -6.31
CA LEU A 51 -6.40 -8.51 -6.14
C LEU A 51 -6.48 -9.89 -6.80
N ASP A 52 -5.86 -10.06 -7.97
CA ASP A 52 -5.81 -11.34 -8.69
C ASP A 52 -4.94 -12.39 -7.97
N HIS A 53 -4.06 -11.96 -7.07
CA HIS A 53 -3.11 -12.79 -6.34
C HIS A 53 -3.24 -12.64 -4.81
N ALA A 54 -4.40 -12.19 -4.31
CA ALA A 54 -4.56 -11.78 -2.91
C ALA A 54 -4.22 -12.89 -1.90
N ASP A 55 -4.47 -14.15 -2.27
CA ASP A 55 -4.12 -15.36 -1.51
C ASP A 55 -2.61 -15.56 -1.35
N GLU A 56 -1.78 -15.01 -2.22
CA GLU A 56 -0.32 -15.00 -2.07
C GLU A 56 0.19 -13.95 -1.07
N TYR A 57 -0.66 -13.01 -0.63
CA TYR A 57 -0.30 -11.89 0.24
C TYR A 57 -0.92 -11.97 1.65
N GLU A 58 -1.74 -12.98 1.94
CA GLU A 58 -2.13 -13.31 3.31
C GLU A 58 -0.92 -13.85 4.09
N LEU A 59 -0.60 -13.21 5.22
CA LEU A 59 0.50 -13.55 6.14
C LEU A 59 0.05 -14.49 7.27
#